data_AF-A0A800DPA2-F1
#
_entry.id   AF-A0A800DPA2-F1
#
_cell.length_a   1.000
_cell.length_b   1.000
_cell.length_c   1.000
_cell.angle_alpha   90.00
_cell.angle_beta   90.00
_cell.angle_gamma   90.00
#
_symmetry.space_group_name_H-M   'P 1'
#
loop_
_entity.id
_entity.type
_entity.pdbx_description
1 polymer ?
#
loop_
_entity_poly.entity_id
_entity_poly.type
_entity_poly.pdbx_seq_one_letter_code
_entity_poly.pdbx_strand_id
1 'polypeptide(L)'
;MKLSDYAKKVGISYRTAWRWFKTGKIAGYQMDTGTIIITEDDEPEKMQKVAIYVRVSSSENKSNLDTQAERLKDYCAAKGYQVHKVVREIGSGINDNRQKLLKLLSDASITTIVVEHKDRLTRFGFRYIETLLSQNRRQIEVVNLAEDLLEDLVSIIYSFCARLYGRRRAKRKTEKVTKALKADSE
;
A
#
# COMPACT_ATOMS: atom_id res chain seq x y z
N MET A 1 -15.35 16.16 19.19
CA MET A 1 -16.83 16.25 19.24
C MET A 1 -17.30 16.59 20.67
N LYS A 2 -18.52 17.10 20.89
CA LYS A 2 -19.01 17.31 22.27
C LYS A 2 -19.21 15.97 22.99
N LEU A 3 -19.02 15.93 24.30
CA LEU A 3 -19.23 14.72 25.12
C LEU A 3 -20.62 14.10 24.95
N SER A 4 -21.65 14.94 24.77
CA SER A 4 -23.03 14.49 24.49
C SER A 4 -23.15 13.75 23.15
N ASP A 5 -22.43 14.21 22.14
CA ASP A 5 -22.48 13.65 20.79
C ASP A 5 -21.67 12.36 20.73
N TYR A 6 -20.54 12.30 21.45
CA TYR A 6 -19.78 11.07 21.68
C TYR A 6 -20.61 9.98 22.36
N ALA A 7 -21.32 10.35 23.44
CA ALA A 7 -22.17 9.40 24.16
C ALA A 7 -23.24 8.79 23.23
N LYS A 8 -23.86 9.61 22.37
CA LYS A 8 -24.82 9.14 21.37
C LYS A 8 -24.17 8.26 20.30
N LYS A 9 -23.00 8.66 19.78
CA LYS A 9 -22.25 7.92 18.74
C LYS A 9 -21.84 6.53 19.20
N VAL A 10 -21.39 6.40 20.45
CA VAL A 10 -20.94 5.14 21.05
C VAL A 10 -22.11 4.35 21.65
N GLY A 11 -23.29 4.95 21.81
CA GLY A 11 -24.48 4.29 22.37
C GLY A 11 -24.45 4.13 23.89
N ILE A 12 -23.71 4.99 24.59
CA ILE A 12 -23.57 4.97 26.06
C ILE A 12 -24.28 6.16 26.73
N SER A 13 -24.58 6.03 28.02
CA SER A 13 -25.13 7.16 28.78
C SER A 13 -24.12 8.30 28.91
N TYR A 14 -24.60 9.54 28.95
CA TYR A 14 -23.76 10.72 29.20
C TYR A 14 -22.93 10.57 30.48
N ARG A 15 -23.53 10.02 31.54
CA ARG A 15 -22.86 9.81 32.85
C ARG A 15 -21.70 8.82 32.74
N THR A 16 -21.82 7.81 31.87
CA THR A 16 -20.74 6.85 31.56
C THR A 16 -19.61 7.55 30.82
N ALA A 17 -19.92 8.30 29.77
CA ALA A 17 -18.93 9.07 29.01
C ALA A 17 -18.19 10.09 29.89
N TRP A 18 -18.91 10.81 30.76
CA TRP A 18 -18.32 11.74 31.72
C TRP A 18 -17.37 11.05 32.71
N ARG A 19 -17.75 9.86 33.20
CA ARG A 19 -16.88 9.07 34.07
C ARG A 19 -15.60 8.67 33.33
N TRP A 20 -15.70 8.20 32.08
CA TRP A 20 -14.55 7.82 31.27
C TRP A 20 -13.59 8.99 31.04
N PHE A 21 -14.13 10.18 30.76
CA PHE A 21 -13.34 11.41 30.66
C PHE A 21 -12.62 11.73 31.97
N LYS A 22 -13.33 11.70 33.10
CA LYS A 22 -12.74 11.98 34.42
C LYS A 22 -11.66 10.96 34.81
N THR A 23 -11.81 9.70 34.38
CA THR A 23 -10.81 8.64 34.61
C THR A 23 -9.67 8.63 33.58
N GLY A 24 -9.68 9.53 32.59
CA GLY A 24 -8.65 9.59 31.54
C GLY A 24 -8.74 8.47 30.50
N LYS A 25 -9.86 7.75 30.40
CA LYS A 25 -10.08 6.69 29.40
C LYS A 25 -10.38 7.23 28.00
N ILE A 26 -10.82 8.49 27.92
CA ILE A 26 -11.09 9.18 26.66
C ILE A 26 -10.40 10.54 26.71
N ALA A 27 -9.57 10.85 25.72
CA ALA A 27 -8.89 12.14 25.66
C ALA A 27 -9.86 13.26 25.25
N GLY A 28 -9.78 14.38 25.95
CA GLY A 28 -10.52 15.58 25.65
C GLY A 28 -10.05 16.74 26.51
N TYR A 29 -10.64 17.91 26.27
CA TYR A 29 -10.44 19.08 27.10
C TYR A 29 -11.77 19.72 27.46
N GLN A 30 -11.80 20.37 28.61
CA GLN A 30 -12.94 21.16 29.05
C GLN A 30 -12.71 22.61 28.67
N MET A 31 -13.66 23.21 27.96
CA MET A 31 -13.65 24.66 27.67
C MET A 31 -14.01 25.43 28.95
N ASP A 32 -13.66 26.71 28.98
CA ASP A 32 -14.01 27.63 30.08
C ASP A 32 -15.52 27.72 30.34
N THR A 33 -16.33 27.41 29.31
CA THR A 33 -17.79 27.31 29.38
C THR A 33 -18.30 26.03 30.06
N GLY A 34 -17.40 25.17 30.54
CA GLY A 34 -17.71 23.87 31.14
C GLY A 34 -18.00 22.75 30.12
N THR A 35 -18.03 23.06 28.83
CA THR A 35 -18.30 22.07 27.77
C THR A 35 -17.08 21.18 27.53
N ILE A 36 -17.27 19.86 27.58
CA ILE A 36 -16.22 18.87 27.33
C ILE A 36 -16.18 18.53 25.83
N ILE A 37 -15.02 18.76 25.21
CA ILE A 37 -14.71 18.41 23.83
C ILE A 37 -13.78 17.20 23.84
N ILE A 38 -14.25 16.09 23.25
CA ILE A 38 -13.45 14.88 23.04
C ILE A 38 -12.61 15.04 21.77
N THR A 39 -11.31 14.81 21.90
CA THR A 39 -10.30 14.91 20.83
C THR A 39 -10.04 13.57 20.16
N GLU A 40 -10.22 12.46 20.86
CA GLU A 40 -10.09 11.12 20.29
C GLU A 40 -11.44 10.65 19.74
N ASP A 41 -11.60 10.74 18.42
CA ASP A 41 -12.36 9.73 17.72
C ASP A 41 -11.59 8.40 17.87
N ASP A 42 -11.90 7.66 18.92
CA ASP A 42 -11.72 6.21 18.93
C ASP A 42 -12.63 5.64 17.84
N GLU A 43 -12.23 5.82 16.58
CA GLU A 43 -12.72 4.93 15.55
C GLU A 43 -12.36 3.52 16.01
N PRO A 44 -13.34 2.60 16.09
CA PRO A 44 -13.09 1.24 16.53
C PRO A 44 -11.90 0.70 15.75
N GLU A 45 -10.96 0.05 16.43
CA GLU A 45 -9.80 -0.58 15.80
C GLU A 45 -10.28 -1.33 14.57
N LYS A 46 -9.92 -0.83 13.39
CA LYS A 46 -10.37 -1.42 12.14
C LYS A 46 -9.87 -2.86 12.14
N MET A 47 -10.81 -3.80 12.12
CA MET A 47 -10.52 -5.22 12.02
C MET A 47 -9.49 -5.42 10.92
N GLN A 48 -8.36 -6.05 11.26
CA GLN A 48 -7.19 -6.06 10.38
C GLN A 48 -7.50 -6.79 9.08
N LYS A 49 -7.77 -6.03 8.02
CA LYS A 49 -7.97 -6.55 6.67
C LYS A 49 -6.67 -6.44 5.89
N VAL A 50 -6.11 -7.59 5.54
CA VAL A 50 -4.84 -7.68 4.82
C VAL A 50 -5.09 -7.93 3.33
N ALA A 51 -4.40 -7.19 2.47
CA ALA A 51 -4.41 -7.41 1.04
C ALA A 51 -3.00 -7.65 0.52
N ILE A 52 -2.86 -8.63 -0.36
CA ILE A 52 -1.61 -8.93 -1.05
C ILE A 52 -1.63 -8.21 -2.40
N TYR A 53 -0.55 -7.49 -2.73
CA TYR A 53 -0.36 -6.89 -4.05
C TYR A 53 0.87 -7.48 -4.73
N VAL A 54 0.66 -8.00 -5.95
CA VAL A 54 1.70 -8.65 -6.75
C VAL A 54 1.73 -8.04 -8.15
N ARG A 55 2.94 -7.78 -8.65
CA ARG A 55 3.17 -7.12 -9.93
C ARG A 55 4.32 -7.74 -10.71
N VAL A 56 4.08 -7.93 -12.01
CA VAL A 56 5.12 -8.21 -13.00
C VAL A 56 5.12 -7.16 -14.12
N SER A 57 6.28 -6.90 -14.70
CA SER A 57 6.44 -5.86 -15.74
C SER A 57 5.97 -6.33 -17.12
N SER A 58 6.13 -7.62 -17.44
CA SER A 58 5.72 -8.24 -18.71
C SER A 58 4.68 -9.34 -18.49
N SER A 59 3.78 -9.52 -19.46
CA SER A 59 2.83 -10.64 -19.50
C SER A 59 3.51 -12.00 -19.66
N GLU A 60 4.75 -12.03 -20.14
CA GLU A 60 5.55 -13.25 -20.25
C GLU A 60 5.88 -13.83 -18.86
N ASN A 61 5.96 -12.99 -17.83
CA ASN A 61 6.23 -13.38 -16.44
C ASN A 61 4.95 -13.73 -15.66
N LYS A 62 3.87 -14.12 -16.34
CA LYS A 62 2.58 -14.42 -15.68
C LYS A 62 2.69 -15.61 -14.74
N SER A 63 3.51 -16.61 -15.06
CA SER A 63 3.80 -17.74 -14.17
C SER A 63 4.39 -17.27 -12.83
N ASN A 64 5.34 -16.34 -12.88
CA ASN A 64 5.95 -15.75 -11.69
C ASN A 64 4.93 -14.99 -10.83
N LEU A 65 3.93 -14.36 -11.45
CA LEU A 65 2.89 -13.60 -10.73
C LEU A 65 2.08 -14.49 -9.78
N ASP A 66 1.76 -15.72 -10.19
CA ASP A 66 1.00 -16.65 -9.35
C ASP A 66 1.87 -17.28 -8.27
N THR A 67 3.12 -17.65 -8.59
CA THR A 67 4.07 -18.17 -7.59
C THR A 67 4.39 -17.12 -6.53
N GLN A 68 4.57 -15.84 -6.90
CA GLN A 68 4.76 -14.75 -5.94
C GLN A 68 3.54 -14.56 -5.04
N ALA A 69 2.33 -14.65 -5.61
CA ALA A 69 1.10 -14.56 -4.83
C ALA A 69 0.96 -15.70 -3.82
N GLU A 70 1.37 -16.92 -4.17
CA GLU A 70 1.39 -18.06 -3.26
C GLU A 70 2.38 -17.88 -2.11
N ARG A 71 3.64 -17.51 -2.40
CA ARG A 71 4.64 -17.23 -1.36
C ARG A 71 4.17 -16.17 -0.35
N LEU A 72 3.53 -15.10 -0.84
CA LEU A 72 3.00 -14.05 0.02
C LEU A 72 1.78 -14.51 0.82
N LYS A 73 0.97 -15.44 0.30
CA LYS A 73 -0.12 -16.06 1.08
C LYS A 73 0.45 -16.91 2.20
N ASP A 74 1.48 -17.71 1.92
CA ASP A 74 2.13 -18.55 2.92
C ASP A 74 2.78 -17.70 4.01
N TYR A 75 3.45 -16.61 3.62
CA TYR A 75 3.97 -15.61 4.55
C TYR A 75 2.87 -15.00 5.43
N CYS A 76 1.75 -14.58 4.83
CA CYS A 76 0.61 -14.05 5.59
C CYS A 76 0.04 -15.11 6.56
N ALA A 77 -0.10 -16.35 6.11
CA ALA A 77 -0.60 -17.45 6.92
C ALA A 77 0.33 -17.73 8.11
N ALA A 78 1.65 -17.74 7.90
CA ALA A 78 2.65 -17.92 8.95
C ALA A 78 2.63 -16.78 9.99
N LYS A 79 2.30 -15.55 9.57
CA LYS A 79 2.08 -14.41 10.48
C LYS A 79 0.71 -14.39 11.16
N GLY A 80 -0.19 -15.31 10.84
CA GLY A 80 -1.57 -15.31 11.35
C GLY A 80 -2.48 -14.25 10.72
N TYR A 81 -2.08 -13.69 9.57
CA TYR A 81 -2.90 -12.71 8.85
C TYR A 81 -4.00 -13.37 8.02
N GLN A 82 -5.22 -12.86 8.17
CA GLN A 82 -6.34 -13.23 7.31
C GLN A 82 -6.32 -12.41 6.03
N VAL A 83 -5.90 -13.05 4.92
CA VAL A 83 -5.85 -12.42 3.61
C VAL A 83 -7.27 -12.20 3.08
N HIS A 84 -7.71 -10.95 3.00
CA HIS A 84 -9.01 -10.59 2.45
C HIS A 84 -8.99 -10.54 0.92
N LYS A 85 -7.88 -10.08 0.33
CA LYS A 85 -7.81 -9.78 -1.11
C LYS A 85 -6.42 -10.04 -1.66
N VAL A 86 -6.36 -10.64 -2.84
CA VAL A 86 -5.11 -10.80 -3.60
C VAL A 86 -5.26 -10.06 -4.92
N VAL A 87 -4.45 -9.02 -5.11
CA VAL A 87 -4.46 -8.17 -6.29
C VAL A 87 -3.24 -8.49 -7.14
N ARG A 88 -3.50 -8.97 -8.36
CA ARG A 88 -2.48 -9.32 -9.36
C ARG A 88 -2.52 -8.32 -10.49
N GLU A 89 -1.40 -7.70 -10.82
CA GLU A 89 -1.33 -6.70 -11.89
C GLU A 89 -0.14 -6.91 -12.82
N ILE A 90 -0.34 -6.66 -14.11
CA ILE A 90 0.71 -6.68 -15.11
C ILE A 90 0.92 -5.23 -15.56
N GLY A 91 2.12 -4.72 -15.39
CA GLY A 91 2.48 -3.35 -15.74
C GLY A 91 3.79 -2.92 -15.10
N SER A 92 4.44 -1.93 -15.71
CA SER A 92 5.67 -1.32 -15.17
C SER A 92 5.42 -0.68 -13.80
N GLY A 93 6.39 -0.79 -12.88
CA GLY A 93 6.32 -0.13 -11.58
C GLY A 93 6.42 1.40 -11.65
N ILE A 94 6.64 1.96 -12.84
CA ILE A 94 6.70 3.40 -13.12
C ILE A 94 5.34 3.94 -13.59
N ASN A 95 4.49 3.07 -14.11
CA ASN A 95 3.15 3.47 -14.52
C ASN A 95 2.32 3.79 -13.27
N ASP A 96 1.95 5.05 -13.12
CA ASP A 96 1.11 5.56 -12.03
C ASP A 96 -0.39 5.31 -12.27
N ASN A 97 -0.81 5.12 -13.52
CA ASN A 97 -2.20 4.83 -13.91
C ASN A 97 -2.60 3.34 -13.79
N ARG A 98 -1.96 2.60 -12.89
CA ARG A 98 -2.25 1.18 -12.61
C ARG A 98 -3.59 1.03 -11.90
N GLN A 99 -4.61 0.63 -12.67
CA GLN A 99 -6.00 0.60 -12.21
C GLN A 99 -6.24 -0.31 -11.00
N LYS A 100 -5.52 -1.43 -10.88
CA LYS A 100 -5.73 -2.35 -9.75
C LYS A 100 -5.04 -1.83 -8.49
N LEU A 101 -3.85 -1.27 -8.62
CA LEU A 101 -3.18 -0.57 -7.51
C LEU A 101 -3.99 0.62 -7.03
N LEU A 102 -4.47 1.48 -7.92
CA LEU A 102 -5.28 2.65 -7.56
C LEU A 102 -6.56 2.22 -6.82
N LYS A 103 -7.25 1.18 -7.29
CA LYS A 103 -8.41 0.61 -6.59
C LYS A 103 -8.07 0.06 -5.20
N LEU A 104 -6.89 -0.52 -5.03
CA LEU A 104 -6.41 -1.01 -3.74
C LEU A 104 -6.09 0.14 -2.78
N LEU A 105 -5.46 1.20 -3.28
CA LEU A 105 -5.14 2.40 -2.50
C LEU A 105 -6.39 3.19 -2.13
N SER A 106 -7.42 3.24 -2.97
CA SER A 106 -8.70 3.89 -2.65
C SER A 106 -9.56 3.12 -1.65
N ASP A 107 -9.33 1.81 -1.48
CA ASP A 107 -10.10 0.96 -0.57
C ASP A 107 -9.68 1.17 0.88
N ALA A 108 -10.41 2.04 1.59
CA ALA A 108 -10.16 2.39 2.99
C ALA A 108 -10.47 1.26 3.98
N SER A 109 -11.07 0.14 3.53
CA SER A 109 -11.30 -1.03 4.37
C SER A 109 -10.03 -1.84 4.61
N ILE A 110 -9.03 -1.71 3.73
CA ILE A 110 -7.79 -2.48 3.77
C ILE A 110 -6.80 -1.78 4.69
N THR A 111 -6.42 -2.45 5.77
CA THR A 111 -5.50 -1.92 6.80
C THR A 111 -4.04 -2.17 6.46
N THR A 112 -3.71 -3.34 5.90
CA THR A 112 -2.32 -3.74 5.61
C THR A 112 -2.22 -4.18 4.17
N ILE A 113 -1.26 -3.63 3.43
CA ILE A 113 -0.92 -4.05 2.07
C ILE A 113 0.42 -4.78 2.14
N VAL A 114 0.43 -6.07 1.81
CA VAL A 114 1.64 -6.88 1.77
C VAL A 114 2.18 -6.93 0.35
N VAL A 115 3.45 -6.61 0.20
CA VAL A 115 4.19 -6.70 -1.06
C VAL A 115 5.50 -7.45 -0.85
N GLU A 116 5.95 -8.16 -1.89
CA GLU A 116 7.24 -8.85 -1.84
C GLU A 116 8.39 -7.85 -1.71
N HIS A 117 8.31 -6.74 -2.45
CA HIS A 117 9.33 -5.68 -2.47
C HIS A 117 8.72 -4.30 -2.66
N LYS A 118 9.50 -3.26 -2.31
CA LYS A 118 9.13 -1.86 -2.52
C LYS A 118 8.87 -1.56 -4.00
N ASP A 119 9.70 -2.10 -4.88
CA ASP A 119 9.65 -1.89 -6.32
C ASP A 119 8.49 -2.62 -7.03
N ARG A 120 7.93 -3.66 -6.38
CA ARG A 120 6.69 -4.32 -6.82
C ARG A 120 5.51 -3.41 -6.61
N LEU A 121 5.48 -2.64 -5.52
CA LEU A 121 4.47 -1.60 -5.31
C LEU A 121 4.67 -0.42 -6.28
N THR A 122 5.85 0.20 -6.27
CA THR A 122 6.17 1.34 -7.14
C THR A 122 7.68 1.53 -7.24
N ARG A 123 8.18 1.96 -8.40
CA ARG A 123 9.61 2.29 -8.57
C ARG A 123 9.98 3.62 -7.93
N PHE A 124 9.05 4.57 -7.92
CA PHE A 124 9.25 5.89 -7.34
C PHE A 124 8.10 6.26 -6.42
N GLY A 125 8.37 7.11 -5.42
CA GLY A 125 7.34 7.62 -4.53
C GLY A 125 6.80 6.60 -3.52
N PHE A 126 7.49 5.47 -3.29
CA PHE A 126 7.10 4.51 -2.24
C PHE A 126 6.88 5.21 -0.89
N ARG A 127 7.83 6.06 -0.49
CA ARG A 127 7.75 6.80 0.76
C ARG A 127 6.56 7.76 0.80
N TYR A 128 6.15 8.33 -0.33
CA TYR A 128 4.94 9.18 -0.39
C TYR A 128 3.68 8.36 -0.15
N ILE A 129 3.57 7.19 -0.78
CA ILE A 129 2.43 6.28 -0.59
C ILE A 129 2.38 5.80 0.86
N GLU A 130 3.52 5.39 1.42
CA GLU A 130 3.65 4.96 2.81
C GLU A 130 3.20 6.05 3.79
N THR A 131 3.68 7.30 3.62
CA THR A 131 3.28 8.43 4.45
C THR A 131 1.77 8.74 4.34
N LEU A 132 1.18 8.64 3.14
CA LEU A 132 -0.26 8.90 2.95
C LEU A 132 -1.12 7.78 3.54
N LEU A 133 -0.64 6.54 3.52
CA LEU A 133 -1.34 5.41 4.12
C LEU A 133 -1.27 5.46 5.64
N SER A 134 -0.12 5.82 6.21
CA SER A 134 0.06 5.89 7.67
C SER A 134 -0.88 6.91 8.33
N GLN A 135 -1.18 8.03 7.65
CA GLN A 135 -2.19 9.00 8.08
C GLN A 135 -3.59 8.38 8.25
N ASN A 136 -3.89 7.33 7.48
CA ASN A 136 -5.17 6.62 7.51
C ASN A 136 -5.12 5.34 8.37
N ARG A 137 -4.10 5.19 9.24
CA ARG A 137 -3.83 3.96 10.02
C ARG A 137 -3.68 2.72 9.13
N ARG A 138 -3.13 2.91 7.92
CA ARG A 138 -2.83 1.83 6.97
C ARG A 138 -1.33 1.72 6.82
N GLN A 139 -0.86 0.50 6.57
CA GLN A 139 0.57 0.24 6.44
C GLN A 139 0.87 -0.63 5.24
N ILE A 140 2.10 -0.48 4.72
CA ILE A 140 2.66 -1.36 3.71
C ILE A 140 3.69 -2.24 4.39
N GLU A 141 3.54 -3.54 4.23
CA GLU A 141 4.52 -4.52 4.71
C GLU A 141 5.31 -5.08 3.53
N VAL A 142 6.64 -5.02 3.65
CA VAL A 142 7.57 -5.48 2.62
C VAL A 142 8.30 -6.72 3.13
N VAL A 143 8.19 -7.84 2.41
CA VAL A 143 8.80 -9.13 2.82
C VAL A 143 10.30 -9.19 2.48
N ASN A 144 10.74 -8.46 1.45
CA ASN A 144 12.12 -8.24 1.04
C ASN A 144 12.88 -9.49 0.54
N LEU A 145 12.30 -10.24 -0.40
CA LEU A 145 12.82 -11.49 -0.98
C LEU A 145 13.67 -11.31 -2.27
N ALA A 146 14.88 -10.74 -2.19
CA ALA A 146 15.79 -10.41 -3.33
C ALA A 146 15.21 -9.58 -4.52
N GLU A 147 15.80 -8.41 -4.80
CA GLU A 147 15.30 -7.49 -5.84
C GLU A 147 15.65 -7.89 -7.29
N ASP A 148 14.74 -7.68 -8.24
CA ASP A 148 15.03 -7.68 -9.68
C ASP A 148 14.77 -6.28 -10.27
N LEU A 149 15.83 -5.48 -10.30
CA LEU A 149 15.83 -4.09 -10.73
C LEU A 149 15.98 -3.93 -12.26
N LEU A 150 16.41 -4.99 -12.97
CA LEU A 150 16.81 -4.90 -14.37
C LEU A 150 15.63 -4.64 -15.31
N GLU A 151 14.49 -5.30 -15.11
CA GLU A 151 13.33 -5.15 -15.99
C GLU A 151 12.77 -3.72 -16.02
N ASP A 152 12.82 -3.04 -14.89
CA ASP A 152 12.28 -1.69 -14.80
C ASP A 152 13.29 -0.64 -15.27
N LEU A 153 14.60 -0.88 -15.14
CA LEU A 153 15.61 -0.08 -15.83
C LEU A 153 15.42 -0.14 -17.35
N VAL A 154 15.20 -1.33 -17.90
CA VAL A 154 14.89 -1.51 -19.32
C VAL A 154 13.62 -0.74 -19.71
N SER A 155 12.60 -0.75 -18.85
CA SER A 155 11.36 0.01 -19.07
C SER A 155 11.60 1.54 -19.07
N ILE A 156 12.46 2.05 -18.19
CA ILE A 156 12.87 3.47 -18.17
C ILE A 156 13.55 3.83 -19.49
N ILE A 157 14.57 3.07 -19.86
CA ILE A 157 15.36 3.30 -21.07
C ILE A 157 14.48 3.20 -22.31
N TYR A 158 13.51 2.29 -22.33
CA TYR A 158 12.52 2.19 -23.40
C TYR A 158 11.71 3.48 -23.53
N SER A 159 11.18 4.01 -22.42
CA SER A 159 10.39 5.24 -22.40
C SER A 159 11.19 6.43 -22.93
N PHE A 160 12.43 6.60 -22.45
CA PHE A 160 13.34 7.63 -22.96
C PHE A 160 13.66 7.45 -24.44
N CYS A 161 13.98 6.23 -24.88
CA CYS A 161 14.29 5.95 -26.28
C CYS A 161 13.07 6.14 -27.18
N ALA A 162 11.86 5.82 -26.72
CA ALA A 162 10.62 6.02 -27.46
C ALA A 162 10.33 7.50 -27.68
N ARG A 163 10.63 8.33 -26.68
CA ARG A 163 10.48 9.79 -26.75
C ARG A 163 11.58 10.44 -27.60
N LEU A 164 12.82 9.97 -27.52
CA LEU A 164 13.95 10.55 -28.27
C LEU A 164 14.05 10.08 -29.73
N TYR A 165 13.73 8.80 -30.00
CA TYR A 165 14.01 8.17 -31.31
C TYR A 165 12.78 7.60 -32.00
N GLY A 166 11.60 7.71 -31.38
CA GLY A 166 10.37 7.10 -31.86
C GLY A 166 10.27 5.60 -31.54
N ARG A 167 9.03 5.09 -31.45
CA ARG A 167 8.72 3.72 -30.97
C ARG A 167 9.47 2.60 -31.71
N ARG A 168 9.66 2.70 -33.03
CA ARG A 168 10.34 1.66 -33.83
C ARG A 168 11.83 1.52 -33.50
N ARG A 169 12.55 2.64 -33.31
CA ARG A 169 13.98 2.61 -32.96
C ARG A 169 14.20 2.34 -31.47
N ALA A 170 13.23 2.68 -30.63
CA ALA A 170 13.29 2.44 -29.20
C ALA A 170 13.48 0.97 -28.86
N LYS A 171 12.67 0.08 -29.45
CA LYS A 171 12.75 -1.37 -29.23
C LYS A 171 14.14 -1.94 -29.53
N ARG A 172 14.70 -1.62 -30.71
CA ARG A 172 16.05 -2.08 -31.10
C ARG A 172 17.15 -1.57 -30.16
N LYS A 173 17.05 -0.30 -29.71
CA LYS A 173 18.05 0.26 -28.79
C LYS A 173 17.93 -0.34 -27.39
N THR A 174 16.72 -0.55 -26.89
CA THR A 174 16.54 -1.20 -25.59
C THR A 174 17.00 -2.63 -25.60
N GLU A 175 16.68 -3.42 -26.64
CA GLU A 175 17.19 -4.78 -26.78
C GLU A 175 18.72 -4.85 -26.76
N LYS A 176 19.41 -3.88 -27.39
CA LYS A 176 20.87 -3.78 -27.33
C LYS A 176 21.37 -3.51 -25.91
N VAL A 177 20.73 -2.58 -25.19
CA VAL A 177 21.10 -2.24 -23.81
C VAL A 177 20.82 -3.41 -22.87
N THR A 178 19.68 -4.09 -23.01
CA THR A 178 19.35 -5.28 -22.22
C THR A 178 20.36 -6.41 -22.44
N LYS A 179 20.82 -6.63 -23.68
CA LYS A 179 21.87 -7.61 -23.98
C LYS A 179 23.21 -7.26 -23.34
N ALA A 180 23.60 -5.98 -23.37
CA ALA A 180 24.84 -5.53 -22.72
C ALA A 180 24.77 -5.70 -21.20
N LEU A 181 23.66 -5.30 -20.56
CA LEU A 181 23.48 -5.41 -19.12
C LEU A 181 23.49 -6.87 -18.62
N LYS A 182 22.95 -7.81 -19.42
CA LYS A 182 22.98 -9.24 -19.11
C LYS A 182 24.36 -9.88 -19.29
N ALA A 183 25.17 -9.36 -20.22
CA ALA A 183 26.53 -9.86 -20.45
C ALA A 183 27.52 -9.41 -19.36
N ASP A 184 27.26 -8.28 -18.69
CA ASP A 184 28.09 -7.77 -17.58
C ASP A 184 27.73 -8.39 -16.21
N SER A 185 26.66 -9.21 -16.14
CA SER A 185 26.20 -9.86 -14.90
C SER A 185 26.50 -11.36 -14.83
N GLU A 186 27.23 -11.90 -15.82
CA GLU A 186 27.87 -13.23 -15.82
C GLU A 186 29.37 -13.10 -15.54
#